data_AF-V4KHZ0-F1
#
_entry.id   AF-V4KHZ0-F1
#
_cell.length_a   1.000
_cell.length_b   1.000
_cell.length_c   1.000
_cell.angle_alpha   90.00
_cell.angle_beta   90.00
_cell.angle_gamma   90.00
#
_symmetry.space_group_name_H-M   'P 1'
#
loop_
_entity.id
_entity.type
_entity.pdbx_description
1 polymer ?
#
loop_
_entity_poly.entity_id
_entity_poly.type
_entity_poly.pdbx_seq_one_letter_code
_entity_poly.pdbx_strand_id
1 'polypeptide(L)'
;SFTIVNRFSDKLSHLKESEQKWFDQKTPAWGWKEMITLTEVNDREGFLVNGELIIVVKVDVLEVEGKFEESSPVMETIDVNGFQVLPSQVTTEKYNTFYYIASKFCPKNQFLKTTYMNVLLGLTQTMCQSPQEISMDDIADQYAALVYLTEARFQLGWLEKKLDKIKEMKEKEEACLTRLQEMEEQLQPLKQKCSALEAQIDKEKVELLAAQFLFSLMMFTEDLSF
;
A
#
# COMPACT_ATOMS: atom_id res chain seq x y z
N SER A 1 19.88 14.18 2.84
CA SER A 1 20.10 14.04 1.38
C SER A 1 18.84 13.54 0.71
N PHE A 2 18.71 13.76 -0.60
CA PHE A 2 17.62 13.23 -1.42
C PHE A 2 18.21 12.40 -2.56
N THR A 3 17.61 11.26 -2.85
CA THR A 3 18.04 10.35 -3.91
C THR A 3 16.86 9.99 -4.78
N ILE A 4 17.00 10.18 -6.09
CA ILE A 4 16.11 9.61 -7.09
C ILE A 4 16.73 8.28 -7.51
N VAL A 5 16.04 7.19 -7.18
CA VAL A 5 16.60 5.83 -7.30
C VAL A 5 16.43 5.33 -8.72
N ASN A 6 17.52 4.87 -9.31
CA ASN A 6 17.49 4.02 -10.49
C ASN A 6 17.45 2.56 -10.05
N ARG A 7 16.33 1.87 -10.30
CA ARG A 7 16.08 0.49 -9.84
C ARG A 7 17.00 -0.55 -10.49
N PHE A 8 17.68 -0.22 -11.58
CA PHE A 8 18.58 -1.14 -12.28
C PHE A 8 20.02 -1.00 -11.79
N SER A 9 20.41 0.16 -11.26
CA SER A 9 21.73 0.37 -10.68
C SER A 9 21.79 1.55 -9.72
N ASP A 10 22.26 1.31 -8.51
CA ASP A 10 22.52 2.37 -7.51
C ASP A 10 23.48 3.45 -8.04
N LYS A 11 24.44 3.07 -8.89
CA LYS A 11 25.42 4.01 -9.50
C LYS A 11 24.77 4.98 -10.47
N LEU A 12 23.61 4.62 -11.02
CA LEU A 12 22.84 5.48 -11.93
C LEU A 12 21.82 6.33 -11.17
N SER A 13 21.67 6.14 -9.86
CA SER A 13 20.77 6.96 -9.04
C SER A 13 21.27 8.40 -8.93
N HIS A 14 20.34 9.34 -8.89
CA HIS A 14 20.66 10.76 -8.73
C HIS A 14 20.52 11.20 -7.27
N LEU A 15 21.66 11.32 -6.59
CA LEU A 15 21.77 11.85 -5.23
C LEU A 15 22.06 13.35 -5.27
N LYS A 16 21.31 14.13 -4.47
CA LYS A 16 21.68 15.49 -4.07
C LYS A 16 21.79 15.57 -2.56
N GLU A 17 22.93 16.02 -2.09
CA GLU A 17 23.15 16.31 -0.68
C GLU A 17 22.68 17.73 -0.36
N SER A 18 21.98 17.87 0.76
CA SER A 18 21.57 19.16 1.29
C SER A 18 22.56 19.58 2.37
N GLU A 19 22.89 20.86 2.39
CA GLU A 19 23.48 21.48 3.58
C GLU A 19 22.50 21.39 4.77
N GLN A 20 23.01 21.64 5.97
CA GLN A 20 22.16 21.80 7.16
C GLN A 20 21.16 22.93 6.94
N LYS A 21 19.88 22.67 7.23
CA LYS A 21 18.79 23.65 7.11
C LYS A 21 18.01 23.68 8.41
N TRP A 22 17.67 24.89 8.84
CA TRP A 22 16.74 25.13 9.92
C TRP A 22 15.31 25.11 9.36
N PHE A 23 14.45 24.32 9.98
CA PHE A 23 13.03 24.27 9.66
C PHE A 23 12.27 24.98 10.77
N ASP A 24 11.44 25.96 10.38
CA ASP A 24 10.59 26.70 11.30
C ASP A 24 9.21 26.95 10.65
N GLN A 25 8.33 27.68 11.32
CA GLN A 25 6.99 27.96 10.81
C GLN A 25 6.99 28.77 9.50
N LYS A 26 8.03 29.59 9.26
CA LYS A 26 8.18 30.42 8.06
C LYS A 26 8.82 29.63 6.92
N THR A 27 9.68 28.65 7.23
CA THR A 27 10.32 27.74 6.28
C THR A 27 10.03 26.29 6.62
N PRO A 28 8.77 25.84 6.48
CA PRO A 28 8.35 24.48 6.87
C PRO A 28 8.81 23.42 5.87
N ALA A 29 9.32 23.82 4.71
CA ALA A 29 9.74 22.93 3.64
C ALA A 29 10.98 23.46 2.92
N TRP A 30 11.77 22.54 2.38
CA TRP A 30 12.93 22.83 1.56
C TRP A 30 12.96 21.83 0.40
N GLY A 31 13.26 22.30 -0.82
CA GLY A 31 13.47 21.45 -1.99
C GLY A 31 14.33 22.13 -3.06
N TRP A 32 14.88 21.34 -3.98
CA TRP A 32 15.50 21.89 -5.18
C TRP A 32 14.41 22.17 -6.20
N LYS A 33 14.48 23.32 -6.87
CA LYS A 33 13.61 23.63 -8.01
C LYS A 33 13.77 22.60 -9.13
N GLU A 34 14.95 22.03 -9.27
CA GLU A 34 15.28 21.03 -10.27
C GLU A 34 16.18 19.96 -9.65
N MET A 35 15.74 18.71 -9.69
CA MET A 35 16.49 17.58 -9.15
C MET A 35 16.99 16.65 -10.26
N ILE A 36 16.12 16.29 -11.18
CA ILE A 36 16.36 15.55 -12.43
C ILE A 36 15.43 16.12 -13.49
N THR A 37 15.82 16.08 -14.76
CA THR A 37 14.94 16.53 -15.85
C THR A 37 13.88 15.48 -16.16
N LEU A 38 12.70 15.92 -16.65
CA LEU A 38 11.65 14.99 -17.08
C LEU A 38 12.12 14.09 -18.23
N THR A 39 12.95 14.63 -19.12
CA THR A 39 13.59 13.89 -20.21
C THR A 39 14.45 12.76 -19.67
N GLU A 40 15.29 13.00 -18.67
CA GLU A 40 16.12 11.94 -18.06
C GLU A 40 15.30 10.88 -17.32
N VAL A 41 14.18 11.26 -16.70
CA VAL A 41 13.28 10.30 -16.04
C VAL A 41 12.60 9.38 -17.05
N ASN A 42 12.24 9.90 -18.23
CA ASN A 42 11.49 9.16 -19.24
C ASN A 42 12.38 8.40 -20.22
N ASP A 43 13.54 8.95 -20.60
CA ASP A 43 14.42 8.38 -21.62
C ASP A 43 15.39 7.34 -21.04
N ARG A 44 15.69 7.40 -19.74
CA ARG A 44 16.60 6.45 -19.10
C ARG A 44 15.86 5.34 -18.38
N GLU A 45 16.18 4.12 -18.78
CA GLU A 45 15.70 2.91 -18.13
C GLU A 45 16.08 2.86 -16.64
N GLY A 46 15.15 2.37 -15.82
CA GLY A 46 15.36 2.10 -14.40
C GLY A 46 14.91 3.21 -13.44
N PHE A 47 14.69 4.45 -13.89
CA PHE A 47 14.10 5.49 -13.02
C PHE A 47 12.59 5.35 -12.91
N LEU A 48 11.91 5.23 -14.05
CA LEU A 48 10.47 5.01 -14.12
C LEU A 48 10.20 3.55 -14.51
N VAL A 49 9.80 2.72 -13.54
CA VAL A 49 9.46 1.31 -13.77
C VAL A 49 7.97 1.13 -13.48
N ASN A 50 7.21 0.65 -14.46
CA ASN A 50 5.74 0.53 -14.37
C ASN A 50 5.02 1.85 -14.02
N GLY A 51 5.56 2.99 -14.47
CA GLY A 51 5.00 4.31 -14.17
C GLY A 51 5.29 4.83 -12.76
N GLU A 52 6.14 4.14 -11.99
CA GLU A 52 6.48 4.52 -10.62
C GLU A 52 7.94 5.00 -10.51
N LEU A 53 8.13 6.16 -9.88
CA LEU A 53 9.41 6.74 -9.54
C LEU A 53 9.67 6.60 -8.03
N ILE A 54 10.87 6.16 -7.64
CA ILE A 54 11.25 6.03 -6.22
C ILE A 54 12.14 7.21 -5.81
N ILE A 55 11.73 7.90 -4.75
CA ILE A 55 12.50 8.99 -4.13
C ILE A 55 12.78 8.60 -2.68
N VAL A 56 14.06 8.58 -2.30
CA VAL A 56 14.52 8.28 -0.95
C VAL A 56 15.06 9.56 -0.32
N VAL A 57 14.61 9.87 0.89
CA VAL A 57 15.09 11.03 1.64
C VAL A 57 15.72 10.54 2.94
N LYS A 58 16.97 10.93 3.17
CA LYS A 58 17.66 10.72 4.44
C LYS A 58 17.71 12.03 5.22
N VAL A 59 17.11 12.05 6.41
CA VAL A 59 17.07 13.22 7.29
C VAL A 59 17.80 12.88 8.59
N ASP A 60 18.85 13.64 8.89
CA ASP A 60 19.58 13.55 10.16
C ASP A 60 19.26 14.82 10.97
N VAL A 61 18.56 14.68 12.10
CA VAL A 61 18.17 15.80 12.98
C VAL A 61 19.29 16.04 13.99
N LEU A 62 19.86 17.24 14.00
CA LEU A 62 21.00 17.58 14.85
C LEU A 62 20.61 18.29 16.14
N GLU A 63 19.69 19.25 16.07
CA GLU A 63 19.29 20.08 17.19
C GLU A 63 17.84 20.56 17.01
N VAL A 64 17.11 20.69 18.11
CA VAL A 64 15.75 21.25 18.15
C VAL A 64 15.76 22.36 19.20
N GLU A 65 15.64 23.61 18.76
CA GLU A 65 15.55 24.77 19.65
C GLU A 65 14.09 25.18 19.87
N GLY A 66 13.70 25.28 21.14
CA GLY A 66 12.37 25.68 21.58
C GLY A 66 12.05 25.06 22.92
N LYS A 67 11.43 25.81 23.83
CA LYS A 67 10.88 25.23 25.06
C LYS A 67 9.77 24.27 24.68
N PHE A 68 10.07 22.97 24.68
CA PHE A 68 9.06 21.96 24.86
C PHE A 68 8.65 22.05 26.33
N GLU A 69 7.64 22.86 26.63
CA GLU A 69 6.97 22.71 27.92
C GLU A 69 6.29 21.34 27.87
N GLU A 70 6.93 20.35 28.52
CA GLU A 70 6.27 19.13 28.97
C GLU A 70 5.14 19.54 29.92
N SER A 71 4.02 19.99 29.36
CA SER A 71 2.77 20.04 30.09
C SER A 71 2.05 18.72 29.83
N SER A 72 1.73 18.04 30.95
CA SER A 72 0.79 16.92 31.17
C SER A 72 -0.10 16.51 29.97
N PRO A 73 -0.48 15.23 29.78
CA PRO A 73 -1.10 14.72 28.56
C PRO A 73 -2.52 15.26 28.38
N VAL A 74 -2.61 16.49 27.93
CA VAL A 74 -3.77 17.09 27.30
C VAL A 74 -3.40 17.09 25.82
N MET A 75 -4.15 16.34 25.04
CA MET A 75 -4.03 16.24 23.58
C MET A 75 -3.86 17.64 22.95
N GLU A 76 -2.62 18.05 22.68
CA GLU A 76 -2.35 19.33 22.02
C GLU A 76 -2.80 19.24 20.57
N THR A 77 -3.87 19.94 20.24
CA THR A 77 -4.38 20.11 18.88
C THR A 77 -3.73 21.34 18.25
N ILE A 78 -3.34 21.23 16.98
CA ILE A 78 -2.80 22.33 16.16
C ILE A 78 -3.98 23.12 15.57
N ASP A 79 -3.92 24.46 15.61
CA ASP A 79 -4.89 25.31 14.93
C ASP A 79 -4.55 25.52 13.44
N VAL A 80 -5.46 25.13 12.55
CA VAL A 80 -5.33 25.25 11.10
C VAL A 80 -6.47 26.11 10.58
N ASN A 81 -6.31 27.44 10.52
CA ASN A 81 -7.36 28.38 10.08
C ASN A 81 -8.62 28.38 11.00
N GLY A 82 -8.42 28.29 12.32
CA GLY A 82 -9.45 28.26 13.36
C GLY A 82 -10.06 26.86 13.60
N PHE A 83 -9.36 25.80 13.20
CA PHE A 83 -9.74 24.40 13.32
C PHE A 83 -8.69 23.68 14.18
N GLN A 84 -9.11 23.00 15.24
CA GLN A 84 -8.20 22.28 16.13
C GLN A 84 -8.09 20.80 15.71
N VAL A 85 -6.89 20.34 15.38
CA VAL A 85 -6.63 18.97 14.89
C VAL A 85 -5.43 18.34 15.60
N LEU A 86 -5.49 17.05 15.93
CA LEU A 86 -4.36 16.35 16.55
C LEU A 86 -3.18 16.19 15.56
N PRO A 87 -1.93 16.48 15.97
CA PRO A 87 -0.74 16.30 15.14
C PRO A 87 -0.63 14.89 14.54
N SER A 88 -1.00 13.87 15.32
CA SER A 88 -0.96 12.46 14.90
C SER A 88 -1.96 12.10 13.80
N GLN A 89 -2.98 12.92 13.58
CA GLN A 89 -4.03 12.69 12.58
C GLN A 89 -3.70 13.31 11.22
N VAL A 90 -2.67 14.15 11.12
CA VAL A 90 -2.39 14.95 9.91
C VAL A 90 -0.97 14.72 9.41
N THR A 91 -0.82 13.88 8.39
CA THR A 91 0.39 13.91 7.56
C THR A 91 0.41 15.20 6.73
N THR A 92 1.59 15.64 6.26
CA THR A 92 1.74 16.91 5.51
C THR A 92 0.83 16.98 4.27
N GLU A 93 0.60 15.85 3.60
CA GLU A 93 -0.30 15.74 2.45
C GLU A 93 -1.79 15.89 2.83
N LYS A 94 -2.17 15.28 3.96
CA LYS A 94 -3.50 15.44 4.56
C LYS A 94 -3.70 16.91 4.96
N TYR A 95 -2.68 17.54 5.56
CA TYR A 95 -2.72 18.93 6.03
C TYR A 95 -3.01 19.93 4.91
N ASN A 96 -2.32 19.83 3.77
CA ASN A 96 -2.55 20.73 2.64
C ASN A 96 -3.96 20.57 2.04
N THR A 97 -4.45 19.34 2.01
CA THR A 97 -5.83 19.02 1.59
C THR A 97 -6.85 19.63 2.55
N PHE A 98 -6.62 19.50 3.86
CA PHE A 98 -7.43 20.15 4.89
C PHE A 98 -7.40 21.67 4.79
N TYR A 99 -6.22 22.27 4.63
CA TYR A 99 -6.05 23.71 4.51
C TYR A 99 -6.78 24.26 3.28
N TYR A 100 -6.66 23.58 2.13
CA TYR A 100 -7.37 23.96 0.90
C TYR A 100 -8.89 23.95 1.10
N ILE A 101 -9.46 22.89 1.68
CA ILE A 101 -10.90 22.78 1.92
C ILE A 101 -11.38 23.80 2.97
N ALA A 102 -10.67 23.92 4.09
CA ALA A 102 -10.92 24.88 5.16
C ALA A 102 -10.88 26.34 4.68
N SER A 103 -10.04 26.66 3.69
CA SER A 103 -9.93 28.01 3.13
C SER A 103 -11.14 28.42 2.29
N LYS A 104 -11.89 27.45 1.74
CA LYS A 104 -13.05 27.69 0.86
C LYS A 104 -14.38 27.70 1.61
N PHE A 105 -14.43 27.13 2.81
CA PHE A 105 -15.65 27.04 3.61
C PHE A 105 -15.36 27.37 5.07
N CYS A 106 -15.73 28.59 5.48
CA CYS A 106 -15.52 29.09 6.84
C CYS A 106 -16.88 29.30 7.55
N PRO A 107 -17.53 28.24 8.05
CA PRO A 107 -18.74 28.38 8.84
C PRO A 107 -18.39 29.12 10.14
N LYS A 108 -19.18 30.15 10.47
CA LYS A 108 -18.96 31.01 11.65
C LYS A 108 -19.15 30.27 12.98
N ASN A 109 -19.89 29.16 12.97
CA ASN A 109 -20.18 28.36 14.16
C ASN A 109 -19.09 27.30 14.37
N GLN A 110 -18.42 27.37 15.52
CA GLN A 110 -17.30 26.49 15.86
C GLN A 110 -17.68 24.99 15.96
N PHE A 111 -18.90 24.67 16.40
CA PHE A 111 -19.36 23.28 16.50
C PHE A 111 -19.54 22.67 15.12
N LEU A 112 -20.25 23.37 14.23
CA LEU A 112 -20.43 22.92 12.84
C LEU A 112 -19.08 22.76 12.14
N LYS A 113 -18.16 23.69 12.42
CA LYS A 113 -16.80 23.68 11.92
C LYS A 113 -16.07 22.38 12.29
N THR A 114 -16.10 22.00 13.57
CA THR A 114 -15.51 20.74 14.05
C THR A 114 -16.22 19.51 13.45
N THR A 115 -17.56 19.51 13.39
CA THR A 115 -18.33 18.39 12.83
C THR A 115 -17.94 18.13 11.37
N TYR A 116 -17.92 19.15 10.51
CA TYR A 116 -17.54 18.98 9.11
C TYR A 116 -16.10 18.48 8.93
N MET A 117 -15.18 18.93 9.80
CA MET A 117 -13.80 18.43 9.74
C MET A 117 -13.66 16.98 10.12
N ASN A 118 -14.38 16.53 11.15
CA ASN A 118 -14.33 15.12 11.54
C ASN A 118 -14.82 14.22 10.40
N VAL A 119 -15.86 14.66 9.67
CA VAL A 119 -16.36 13.93 8.50
C VAL A 119 -15.32 13.93 7.36
N LEU A 120 -14.72 15.08 7.05
CA LEU A 120 -13.64 15.17 6.06
C LEU A 120 -12.41 14.35 6.44
N LEU A 121 -12.07 14.31 7.73
CA LEU A 121 -10.97 13.51 8.24
C LEU A 121 -11.23 12.01 8.06
N GLY A 122 -12.43 11.56 8.42
CA GLY A 122 -12.87 10.19 8.13
C GLY A 122 -12.69 9.83 6.65
N LEU A 123 -13.21 10.69 5.76
CA LEU A 123 -13.08 10.50 4.31
C LEU A 123 -11.62 10.38 3.86
N THR A 124 -10.79 11.37 4.22
CA THR A 124 -9.35 11.39 3.87
C THR A 124 -8.59 10.20 4.43
N GLN A 125 -8.96 9.72 5.63
CA GLN A 125 -8.36 8.56 6.24
C GLN A 125 -8.72 7.28 5.49
N THR A 126 -10.00 7.08 5.16
CA THR A 126 -10.46 5.93 4.38
C THR A 126 -9.78 5.87 3.01
N MET A 127 -9.58 7.01 2.35
CA MET A 127 -8.86 7.06 1.07
C MET A 127 -7.35 6.83 1.16
N CYS A 128 -6.80 6.74 2.37
CA CYS A 128 -5.41 6.37 2.62
C CYS A 128 -5.27 4.89 3.03
N GLN A 129 -6.37 4.16 3.21
CA GLN A 129 -6.35 2.75 3.59
C GLN A 129 -6.14 1.85 2.37
N SER A 130 -5.59 0.66 2.61
CA SER A 130 -5.48 -0.37 1.57
C SER A 130 -6.87 -0.89 1.16
N PRO A 131 -7.12 -1.21 -0.12
CA PRO A 131 -8.35 -1.90 -0.56
C PRO A 131 -8.66 -3.19 0.23
N GLN A 132 -7.63 -3.84 0.76
CA GLN A 132 -7.76 -5.06 1.58
C GLN A 132 -8.34 -4.78 2.97
N GLU A 133 -8.10 -3.59 3.51
CA GLU A 133 -8.51 -3.20 4.88
C GLU A 133 -9.88 -2.52 4.91
N ILE A 134 -10.35 -2.04 3.76
CA ILE A 134 -11.63 -1.34 3.62
C ILE A 134 -12.73 -2.31 3.17
N SER A 135 -13.90 -2.25 3.81
CA SER A 135 -15.08 -3.01 3.39
C SER A 135 -15.95 -2.24 2.38
N MET A 136 -16.85 -2.95 1.68
CA MET A 136 -17.84 -2.30 0.82
C MET A 136 -18.81 -1.40 1.61
N ASP A 137 -19.10 -1.78 2.86
CA ASP A 137 -19.92 -0.98 3.78
C ASP A 137 -19.20 0.32 4.17
N ASP A 138 -17.91 0.25 4.50
CA ASP A 138 -17.10 1.45 4.80
C ASP A 138 -17.08 2.43 3.61
N ILE A 139 -16.99 1.91 2.38
CA ILE A 139 -17.06 2.72 1.14
C ILE A 139 -18.44 3.37 1.01
N ALA A 140 -19.53 2.64 1.27
CA ALA A 140 -20.89 3.16 1.22
C ALA A 140 -21.11 4.28 2.25
N ASP A 141 -20.61 4.11 3.46
CA ASP A 141 -20.65 5.12 4.52
C ASP A 141 -19.89 6.40 4.10
N GLN A 142 -18.77 6.27 3.39
CA GLN A 142 -18.06 7.44 2.84
C GLN A 142 -18.86 8.16 1.75
N TYR A 143 -19.60 7.45 0.89
CA TYR A 143 -20.50 8.11 -0.06
C TYR A 143 -21.61 8.88 0.66
N ALA A 144 -22.17 8.35 1.74
CA ALA A 144 -23.15 9.07 2.55
C ALA A 144 -22.54 10.35 3.17
N ALA A 145 -21.31 10.27 3.68
CA ALA A 145 -20.57 11.42 4.19
C ALA A 145 -20.30 12.49 3.10
N LEU A 146 -19.99 12.07 1.87
CA LEU A 146 -19.83 12.96 0.72
C LEU A 146 -21.13 13.70 0.39
N VAL A 147 -22.27 13.02 0.41
CA VAL A 147 -23.59 13.64 0.16
C VAL A 147 -23.86 14.71 1.20
N TYR A 148 -23.69 14.38 2.49
CA TYR A 148 -23.86 15.34 3.59
C TYR A 148 -23.00 16.61 3.42
N LEU A 149 -21.73 16.45 3.04
CA LEU A 149 -20.84 17.59 2.80
C LEU A 149 -21.22 18.38 1.54
N THR A 150 -21.68 17.69 0.49
CA THR A 150 -22.14 18.34 -0.75
C THR A 150 -23.40 19.19 -0.51
N GLU A 151 -24.33 18.71 0.32
CA GLU A 151 -25.50 19.48 0.77
C GLU A 151 -25.10 20.72 1.57
N ALA A 152 -24.02 20.63 2.34
CA ALA A 152 -23.38 21.76 3.00
C ALA A 152 -22.58 22.68 2.04
N ARG A 153 -22.69 22.47 0.72
CA ARG A 153 -22.05 23.22 -0.37
C ARG A 153 -20.53 23.05 -0.49
N PHE A 154 -19.97 21.98 0.08
CA PHE A 154 -18.58 21.64 -0.20
C PHE A 154 -18.42 21.15 -1.65
N GLN A 155 -17.34 21.56 -2.31
CA GLN A 155 -17.00 21.11 -3.65
C GLN A 155 -15.98 19.97 -3.58
N LEU A 156 -16.47 18.74 -3.51
CA LEU A 156 -15.66 17.53 -3.26
C LEU A 156 -15.64 16.54 -4.43
N GLY A 157 -15.89 17.00 -5.67
CA GLY A 157 -15.93 16.11 -6.85
C GLY A 157 -14.60 15.38 -7.15
N TRP A 158 -13.47 15.89 -6.66
CA TRP A 158 -12.19 15.16 -6.73
C TRP A 158 -12.14 13.98 -5.75
N LEU A 159 -12.84 14.10 -4.61
CA LEU A 159 -12.97 13.08 -3.56
C LEU A 159 -13.87 11.95 -4.04
N GLU A 160 -14.99 12.31 -4.66
CA GLU A 160 -15.93 11.38 -5.29
C GLU A 160 -15.22 10.50 -6.33
N LYS A 161 -14.48 11.11 -7.27
CA LYS A 161 -13.67 10.37 -8.26
C LYS A 161 -12.64 9.44 -7.63
N LYS A 162 -12.06 9.84 -6.50
CA LYS A 162 -11.09 9.00 -5.79
C LYS A 162 -11.78 7.82 -5.12
N LEU A 163 -12.97 8.02 -4.55
CA LEU A 163 -13.78 6.97 -3.95
C LEU A 163 -14.31 5.98 -5.00
N ASP A 164 -14.66 6.44 -6.20
CA ASP A 164 -15.02 5.58 -7.34
C ASP A 164 -13.87 4.63 -7.68
N LYS A 165 -12.64 5.14 -7.73
CA LYS A 165 -11.45 4.33 -8.00
C LYS A 165 -11.20 3.29 -6.91
N ILE A 166 -11.40 3.64 -5.64
CA ILE A 166 -11.26 2.69 -4.52
C ILE A 166 -12.30 1.59 -4.63
N LYS A 167 -13.55 1.95 -4.95
CA LYS A 167 -14.63 0.98 -5.18
C LYS A 167 -14.31 0.02 -6.31
N GLU A 168 -13.84 0.51 -7.46
CA GLU A 168 -13.46 -0.34 -8.60
C GLU A 168 -12.31 -1.30 -8.23
N MET A 169 -11.33 -0.83 -7.46
CA MET A 169 -10.24 -1.67 -6.97
C MET A 169 -10.74 -2.78 -6.04
N LYS A 170 -11.68 -2.46 -5.15
CA LYS A 170 -12.28 -3.44 -4.23
C LYS A 170 -13.08 -4.51 -4.96
N GLU A 171 -13.92 -4.12 -5.93
CA GLU A 171 -14.69 -5.05 -6.76
C GLU A 171 -13.77 -6.00 -7.55
N LYS A 172 -12.65 -5.48 -8.08
CA LYS A 172 -11.64 -6.29 -8.76
C LYS A 172 -10.94 -7.28 -7.82
N GLU A 173 -10.67 -6.88 -6.58
CA GLU A 173 -10.08 -7.74 -5.55
C GLU A 173 -11.01 -8.91 -5.23
N GLU A 174 -12.29 -8.64 -4.95
CA GLU A 174 -13.29 -9.67 -4.65
C GLU A 174 -13.50 -10.65 -5.82
N ALA A 175 -13.53 -10.13 -7.05
CA ALA A 175 -13.59 -10.96 -8.25
C ALA A 175 -12.35 -11.86 -8.38
N CYS A 176 -11.15 -11.34 -8.09
CA CYS A 176 -9.93 -12.14 -8.11
C CYS A 176 -9.95 -13.25 -7.03
N LEU A 177 -10.38 -12.92 -5.81
CA LEU A 177 -10.51 -13.88 -4.71
C LEU A 177 -11.47 -15.02 -5.07
N THR A 178 -12.62 -14.69 -5.67
CA THR A 178 -13.61 -15.69 -6.12
C THR A 178 -13.00 -16.65 -7.15
N ARG A 179 -12.28 -16.12 -8.16
CA ARG A 179 -11.61 -16.98 -9.16
C ARG A 179 -10.51 -17.85 -8.55
N LEU A 180 -9.77 -17.33 -7.57
CA LEU A 180 -8.72 -18.11 -6.89
C LEU A 180 -9.32 -19.30 -6.14
N GLN A 181 -10.43 -19.08 -5.42
CA GLN A 181 -11.15 -20.15 -4.74
C GLN A 181 -11.66 -21.21 -5.73
N GLU A 182 -12.23 -20.81 -6.86
CA GLU A 182 -12.66 -21.74 -7.91
C GLU A 182 -11.49 -22.58 -8.46
N MET A 183 -10.34 -21.95 -8.74
CA MET A 183 -9.15 -22.68 -9.19
C MET A 183 -8.63 -23.65 -8.13
N GLU A 184 -8.67 -23.27 -6.86
CA GLU A 184 -8.27 -24.14 -5.75
C GLU A 184 -9.20 -25.36 -5.63
N GLU A 185 -10.51 -25.17 -5.78
CA GLU A 185 -11.48 -26.26 -5.82
C GLU A 185 -11.23 -27.20 -7.02
N GLN A 186 -10.92 -26.65 -8.20
CA GLN A 186 -10.56 -27.45 -9.37
C GLN A 186 -9.23 -28.21 -9.22
N LEU A 187 -8.30 -27.68 -8.42
CA LEU A 187 -7.00 -28.31 -8.16
C LEU A 187 -7.10 -29.51 -7.20
N GLN A 188 -8.03 -29.49 -6.25
CA GLN A 188 -8.22 -30.59 -5.28
C GLN A 188 -8.37 -31.99 -5.92
N PRO A 189 -9.27 -32.22 -6.90
CA PRO A 189 -9.40 -33.54 -7.52
C PRO A 189 -8.16 -33.95 -8.32
N LEU A 190 -7.43 -32.99 -8.90
CA LEU A 190 -6.18 -33.28 -9.61
C LEU A 190 -5.10 -33.74 -8.63
N LYS A 191 -4.98 -33.07 -7.47
CA LYS A 191 -4.07 -33.47 -6.40
C LYS A 191 -4.36 -34.90 -5.92
N GLN A 192 -5.64 -35.25 -5.72
CA GLN A 192 -6.05 -36.60 -5.37
C GLN A 192 -5.67 -37.64 -6.44
N LYS A 193 -5.88 -37.32 -7.73
CA LYS A 193 -5.48 -38.20 -8.84
C LYS A 193 -3.97 -38.40 -8.91
N CYS A 194 -3.17 -37.35 -8.70
CA CYS A 194 -1.71 -37.45 -8.65
C CYS A 194 -1.27 -38.39 -7.52
N SER A 195 -1.80 -38.24 -6.31
CA SER A 195 -1.48 -39.13 -5.20
C SER A 195 -1.90 -40.58 -5.46
N ALA A 196 -3.04 -40.80 -6.12
CA ALA A 196 -3.47 -42.14 -6.51
C ALA A 196 -2.52 -42.78 -7.55
N LEU A 197 -2.02 -41.99 -8.50
CA LEU A 197 -1.06 -42.45 -9.51
C LEU A 197 0.32 -42.74 -8.88
N GLU A 198 0.80 -41.89 -7.98
CA GLU A 198 2.04 -42.11 -7.21
C GLU A 198 1.99 -43.44 -6.46
N ALA A 199 0.88 -43.74 -5.78
CA ALA A 199 0.70 -45.02 -5.09
C ALA A 199 0.71 -46.23 -6.04
N GLN A 200 0.16 -46.10 -7.26
CA GLN A 200 0.22 -47.16 -8.27
C GLN A 200 1.65 -47.38 -8.77
N ILE A 201 2.39 -46.31 -9.02
CA ILE A 201 3.79 -46.38 -9.43
C ILE A 201 4.63 -47.10 -8.37
N ASP A 202 4.45 -46.76 -7.10
CA ASP A 202 5.20 -47.40 -6.02
C ASP A 202 4.83 -48.87 -5.85
N LYS A 203 3.56 -49.24 -6.06
CA LYS A 203 3.14 -50.64 -6.13
C LYS A 203 3.84 -51.40 -7.25
N GLU A 204 3.83 -50.89 -8.48
CA GLU A 204 4.47 -51.57 -9.61
C GLU A 204 5.99 -51.68 -9.46
N LYS A 205 6.66 -50.68 -8.85
CA LYS A 205 8.08 -50.79 -8.52
C LYS A 205 8.36 -51.97 -7.59
N VAL A 206 7.52 -52.20 -6.58
CA VAL A 206 7.66 -53.35 -5.67
C VAL A 206 7.46 -54.66 -6.42
N GLU A 207 6.44 -54.75 -7.28
CA GLU A 207 6.19 -55.95 -8.09
C GLU A 207 7.34 -56.24 -9.08
N LEU A 208 7.88 -55.21 -9.72
CA LEU A 208 9.04 -55.32 -10.61
C LEU A 208 10.27 -55.87 -9.89
N LEU A 209 10.59 -55.32 -8.70
CA LEU A 209 11.72 -55.79 -7.89
C LEU A 209 11.54 -57.25 -7.46
N ALA A 210 10.31 -57.66 -7.10
CA ALA A 210 10.00 -59.04 -6.78
C ALA A 210 10.20 -59.97 -7.98
N ALA A 211 9.74 -59.56 -9.17
CA ALA A 211 9.92 -60.33 -10.41
C ALA A 211 11.41 -60.47 -10.79
N GLN A 212 12.19 -59.39 -10.69
CA GLN A 212 13.64 -59.40 -10.92
C GLN A 212 14.36 -60.34 -9.94
N PHE A 213 13.96 -60.34 -8.67
CA PHE A 213 14.51 -61.25 -7.66
C PHE A 213 14.21 -62.71 -8.00
N LEU A 214 12.96 -63.04 -8.34
CA LEU A 214 12.55 -64.39 -8.72
C LEU A 214 13.28 -64.90 -9.97
N PHE A 215 13.42 -64.04 -10.99
CA PHE A 215 14.16 -64.37 -12.20
C PHE A 215 15.63 -64.69 -11.89
N SER A 216 16.27 -63.87 -11.06
CA SER A 216 17.65 -64.11 -10.59
C SER A 216 17.77 -65.47 -9.89
N LEU A 217 16.84 -65.80 -8.99
CA LEU A 217 16.84 -67.08 -8.27
C LEU A 217 16.72 -68.29 -9.19
N MET A 218 15.84 -68.26 -10.21
CA MET A 218 15.69 -69.34 -11.17
C MET A 218 17.00 -69.63 -11.93
N MET A 219 17.69 -68.57 -12.37
CA MET A 219 18.96 -68.70 -13.10
C MET A 219 20.06 -69.37 -12.26
N PHE A 220 20.07 -69.17 -10.93
CA PHE A 220 21.06 -69.80 -10.05
C PHE A 220 20.72 -71.26 -9.67
N THR A 221 19.46 -71.67 -9.79
CA THR A 221 19.05 -73.05 -9.44
C THR A 221 19.22 -74.06 -10.57
N GLU A 222 19.26 -73.62 -11.83
CA GLU A 222 19.52 -74.50 -12.98
C GLU A 222 20.99 -74.96 -13.07
N ASP A 223 21.92 -74.20 -12.50
CA ASP A 223 23.36 -74.56 -12.46
C ASP A 223 23.73 -75.62 -11.40
N LEU A 224 22.78 -76.07 -10.57
CA LEU A 224 23.03 -77.02 -9.48
C LEU A 224 22.40 -78.41 -9.71
N SER A 225 21.78 -78.68 -10.85
CA SER A 225 21.36 -80.02 -11.24
C SER A 225 22.47 -80.74 -12.01
N PHE A 226 23.40 -81.36 -11.28
CA PHE A 226 24.36 -82.37 -11.78
C PHE A 226 24.28 -83.65 -10.95
#